data_AF-A0A843BPL6-F1
#
_entry.id   AF-A0A843BPL6-F1
#
_cell.length_a   1.000
_cell.length_b   1.000
_cell.length_c   1.000
_cell.angle_alpha   90.00
_cell.angle_beta   90.00
_cell.angle_gamma   90.00
#
_symmetry.space_group_name_H-M   'P 1'
#
loop_
_entity.id
_entity.type
_entity.pdbx_description
1 polymer ?
#
loop_
_entity_poly.entity_id
_entity_poly.type
_entity_poly.pdbx_seq_one_letter_code
_entity_poly.pdbx_strand_id
1 'polypeptide(L)'
;MKAEYELPKESDLDSLLVKIAENFGTSVKTLEDDVTKIISVPSRIRIIQRVDETKYVLRVRGASDEDIAFLTDILGNPVKVSQEKLSLNDFVNVVMGIPDVKTKSKEEVIDILDLDEEEFQQYYTQLERFGKRERGPQPILDAYEILSK
;
A
#
# COMPACT_ATOMS: atom_id res chain seq x y z
N MET A 1 6.30 -0.78 -8.73
CA MET A 1 5.65 0.50 -8.34
C MET A 1 4.41 0.25 -7.50
N LYS A 2 3.89 1.28 -6.82
CA LYS A 2 2.61 1.23 -6.09
C LYS A 2 1.62 2.20 -6.73
N ALA A 3 0.36 1.80 -6.82
CA ALA A 3 -0.73 2.66 -7.27
C ALA A 3 -2.02 2.42 -6.48
N GLU A 4 -2.82 3.46 -6.31
CA GLU A 4 -4.14 3.39 -5.69
C GLU A 4 -5.20 3.89 -6.67
N TYR A 5 -6.26 3.11 -6.82
CA TYR A 5 -7.41 3.44 -7.65
C TYR A 5 -8.65 3.51 -6.78
N GLU A 6 -9.53 4.45 -7.10
CA GLU A 6 -10.83 4.60 -6.44
C GLU A 6 -11.94 4.40 -7.45
N LEU A 7 -12.87 3.51 -7.13
CA LEU A 7 -14.04 3.23 -7.96
C LEU A 7 -15.32 3.50 -7.17
N PRO A 8 -16.36 4.06 -7.81
CA PRO A 8 -17.70 4.11 -7.22
C PRO A 8 -18.20 2.72 -6.83
N LYS A 9 -19.00 2.61 -5.77
CA LYS A 9 -19.63 1.32 -5.38
C LYS A 9 -20.56 0.73 -6.44
N GLU A 10 -21.04 1.57 -7.35
CA GLU A 10 -21.90 1.18 -8.47
C GLU A 10 -21.12 0.50 -9.61
N SER A 11 -19.79 0.55 -9.59
CA SER A 11 -18.95 -0.12 -10.59
C SER A 11 -19.07 -1.64 -10.49
N ASP A 12 -19.08 -2.30 -11.65
CA ASP A 12 -19.03 -3.76 -11.75
C ASP A 12 -17.61 -4.29 -11.43
N LEU A 13 -17.24 -4.19 -10.16
CA LEU A 13 -15.91 -4.52 -9.66
C LEU A 13 -15.56 -5.98 -9.95
N ASP A 14 -16.53 -6.88 -9.88
CA ASP A 14 -16.30 -8.32 -10.06
C ASP A 14 -15.89 -8.63 -11.50
N SER A 15 -16.56 -8.05 -12.48
CA SER A 15 -16.15 -8.16 -13.89
C SER A 15 -14.77 -7.57 -14.14
N LEU A 16 -14.47 -6.41 -13.53
CA LEU A 16 -13.16 -5.76 -13.66
C LEU A 16 -12.04 -6.62 -13.06
N LEU A 17 -12.23 -7.18 -11.87
CA LEU A 17 -11.26 -8.06 -11.21
C LEU A 17 -11.03 -9.35 -12.00
N VAL A 18 -12.07 -9.93 -12.61
CA VAL A 18 -11.91 -11.11 -13.49
C VAL A 18 -11.06 -10.77 -14.71
N LYS A 19 -11.33 -9.66 -15.41
CA LYS A 19 -10.52 -9.23 -16.57
C LYS A 19 -9.05 -9.00 -16.20
N ILE A 20 -8.81 -8.39 -15.04
CA ILE A 20 -7.45 -8.17 -14.53
C ILE A 20 -6.77 -9.51 -14.24
N ALA A 21 -7.47 -10.44 -13.58
CA ALA A 21 -6.94 -11.75 -13.27
C ALA A 21 -6.61 -12.56 -14.55
N GLU A 22 -7.48 -12.52 -15.56
CA GLU A 22 -7.27 -13.16 -16.87
C GLU A 22 -6.03 -12.60 -17.57
N ASN A 23 -5.85 -11.27 -17.61
CA ASN A 23 -4.68 -10.65 -18.23
C ASN A 23 -3.36 -11.11 -17.59
N PHE A 24 -3.35 -11.24 -16.26
CA PHE A 24 -2.17 -11.69 -15.53
C PHE A 24 -2.06 -13.21 -15.37
N GLY A 25 -2.95 -13.99 -16.01
CA GLY A 25 -2.93 -15.46 -15.93
C GLY A 25 -3.11 -16.00 -14.51
N THR A 26 -3.89 -15.30 -13.68
CA THR A 26 -4.16 -15.65 -12.27
C THR A 26 -5.67 -15.71 -12.01
N SER A 27 -6.06 -15.94 -10.76
CA SER A 27 -7.46 -15.96 -10.31
C SER A 27 -7.68 -15.00 -9.14
N VAL A 28 -8.92 -14.51 -9.03
CA VAL A 28 -9.36 -13.72 -7.87
C VAL A 28 -9.52 -14.67 -6.69
N LYS A 29 -8.86 -14.37 -5.58
CA LYS A 29 -9.02 -15.06 -4.30
C LYS A 29 -9.75 -14.15 -3.32
N THR A 30 -10.76 -14.68 -2.65
CA THR A 30 -11.41 -14.00 -1.52
C THR A 30 -10.75 -14.47 -0.22
N LEU A 31 -10.37 -13.55 0.66
CA LEU A 31 -9.88 -13.88 2.00
C LEU A 31 -11.03 -14.20 2.97
N GLU A 32 -10.70 -14.81 4.11
CA GLU A 32 -11.64 -15.33 5.13
C GLU A 32 -12.66 -14.30 5.66
N ASP A 33 -12.39 -13.00 5.49
CA ASP A 33 -13.31 -11.93 5.90
C ASP A 33 -14.44 -11.67 4.87
N ASP A 34 -14.54 -12.46 3.79
CA ASP A 34 -15.53 -12.40 2.68
C ASP A 34 -15.66 -11.07 1.91
N VAL A 35 -14.97 -10.01 2.36
CA VAL A 35 -15.03 -8.65 1.78
C VAL A 35 -13.76 -8.31 0.99
N THR A 36 -12.62 -8.92 1.36
CA THR A 36 -11.32 -8.61 0.78
C THR A 36 -11.02 -9.54 -0.41
N LYS A 37 -11.05 -9.00 -1.62
CA LYS A 37 -10.59 -9.69 -2.83
C LYS A 37 -9.14 -9.38 -3.13
N ILE A 38 -8.40 -10.42 -3.48
CA ILE A 38 -6.97 -10.37 -3.80
C ILE A 38 -6.73 -11.00 -5.16
N ILE A 39 -5.98 -10.28 -5.99
CA ILE A 39 -5.35 -10.83 -7.19
C ILE A 39 -3.86 -10.89 -6.91
N SER A 40 -3.34 -12.10 -6.81
CA SER A 40 -1.90 -12.35 -6.62
C SER A 40 -1.34 -12.97 -7.88
N VAL A 41 -0.49 -12.22 -8.58
CA VAL A 41 0.32 -12.77 -9.66
C VAL A 41 1.61 -13.28 -9.04
N PRO A 42 2.02 -14.55 -9.26
CA PRO A 42 3.29 -15.05 -8.74
C PRO A 42 4.43 -14.07 -9.07
N SER A 43 5.06 -13.53 -8.03
CA SER A 43 6.31 -12.75 -8.07
C SER A 43 6.26 -11.31 -8.59
N ARG A 44 5.10 -10.72 -8.93
CA ARG A 44 5.09 -9.36 -9.53
C ARG A 44 4.04 -8.44 -8.96
N ILE A 45 2.75 -8.78 -9.07
CA ILE A 45 1.69 -7.81 -8.79
C ILE A 45 0.76 -8.32 -7.71
N ARG A 46 0.47 -7.46 -6.73
CA ARG A 46 -0.55 -7.70 -5.71
C ARG A 46 -1.60 -6.60 -5.80
N ILE A 47 -2.86 -6.99 -5.92
CA ILE A 47 -4.00 -6.06 -5.91
C ILE A 47 -4.88 -6.41 -4.71
N ILE A 48 -5.10 -5.44 -3.82
CA ILE A 48 -5.92 -5.56 -2.62
C ILE A 48 -7.11 -4.62 -2.74
N GLN A 49 -8.31 -5.18 -2.64
CA GLN A 49 -9.54 -4.39 -2.51
C GLN A 49 -9.79 -4.06 -1.04
N ARG A 50 -10.11 -2.79 -0.75
CA ARG A 50 -10.82 -2.35 0.46
C ARG A 50 -12.15 -1.72 0.11
N VAL A 51 -13.15 -1.94 0.95
CA VAL A 51 -14.45 -1.28 0.85
C VAL A 51 -14.49 -0.14 1.85
N ASP A 52 -14.60 1.09 1.35
CA ASP A 52 -14.90 2.27 2.17
C ASP A 52 -16.43 2.52 2.14
N GLU A 53 -16.96 3.44 2.94
CA GLU A 53 -18.41 3.69 3.05
C GLU A 53 -19.06 4.04 1.70
N THR A 54 -18.33 4.68 0.79
CA THR A 54 -18.85 5.20 -0.49
C THR A 54 -18.16 4.66 -1.74
N LYS A 55 -17.01 4.01 -1.62
CA LYS A 55 -16.14 3.64 -2.74
C LYS A 55 -15.41 2.33 -2.53
N TYR A 56 -14.95 1.73 -3.63
CA TYR A 56 -13.94 0.68 -3.62
C TYR A 56 -12.56 1.31 -3.77
N VAL A 57 -11.62 0.86 -2.95
CA VAL A 57 -10.21 1.26 -3.03
C VAL A 57 -9.40 0.05 -3.46
N LEU A 58 -8.71 0.14 -4.60
CA LEU A 58 -7.84 -0.89 -5.11
C LEU A 58 -6.39 -0.45 -4.96
N ARG A 59 -5.64 -1.16 -4.12
CA ARG A 59 -4.20 -0.93 -3.92
C ARG A 59 -3.40 -1.94 -4.71
N VAL A 60 -2.53 -1.45 -5.58
CA VAL A 60 -1.70 -2.22 -6.49
C VAL A 60 -0.25 -2.07 -6.06
N ARG A 61 0.46 -3.20 -5.87
CA ARG A 61 1.89 -3.25 -5.55
C ARG A 61 2.66 -4.08 -6.56
N GLY A 62 3.94 -3.76 -6.75
CA GLY A 62 4.87 -4.46 -7.65
C GLY A 62 4.53 -4.37 -9.14
N ALA A 63 3.61 -3.49 -9.50
CA ALA A 63 3.27 -3.18 -10.89
C ALA A 63 4.44 -2.46 -11.58
N SER A 64 4.77 -2.88 -12.79
CA SER A 64 5.58 -2.12 -13.74
C SER A 64 4.79 -0.95 -14.33
N ASP A 65 5.45 -0.03 -15.05
CA ASP A 65 4.77 1.04 -15.77
C ASP A 65 3.73 0.51 -16.77
N GLU A 66 4.03 -0.60 -17.44
CA GLU A 66 3.12 -1.27 -18.38
C GLU A 66 1.87 -1.82 -17.67
N ASP A 67 2.06 -2.37 -16.47
CA ASP A 67 0.96 -2.89 -15.66
C ASP A 67 0.06 -1.74 -15.15
N ILE A 68 0.65 -0.61 -14.77
CA ILE A 68 -0.11 0.59 -14.39
C ILE A 68 -0.89 1.15 -15.58
N ALA A 69 -0.30 1.17 -16.78
CA ALA A 69 -1.00 1.60 -17.99
C ALA A 69 -2.22 0.70 -18.29
N PHE A 70 -2.04 -0.63 -18.25
CA PHE A 70 -3.12 -1.58 -18.42
C PHE A 70 -4.23 -1.41 -17.36
N LEU A 71 -3.84 -1.25 -16.09
CA LEU A 71 -4.79 -1.05 -15.00
C LEU A 71 -5.52 0.28 -15.14
N THR A 72 -4.87 1.32 -15.66
CA THR A 72 -5.48 2.63 -15.91
C THR A 72 -6.56 2.55 -17.00
N ASP A 73 -6.35 1.74 -18.03
CA ASP A 73 -7.36 1.53 -19.09
C ASP A 73 -8.64 0.86 -18.57
N ILE A 74 -8.53 0.07 -17.49
CA ILE A 74 -9.64 -0.69 -16.90
C ILE A 74 -10.29 0.07 -15.74
N LEU A 75 -9.48 0.64 -14.85
CA LEU A 75 -9.90 1.21 -13.57
C LEU A 75 -9.98 2.74 -13.61
N GLY A 76 -9.54 3.37 -14.70
CA GLY A 76 -9.37 4.81 -14.79
C GLY A 76 -8.05 5.29 -14.16
N ASN A 77 -7.87 6.61 -14.08
CA ASN A 77 -6.63 7.17 -13.57
C ASN A 77 -6.44 6.86 -12.07
N PRO A 78 -5.23 6.43 -11.65
CA PRO A 78 -4.92 6.25 -10.24
C PRO A 78 -4.97 7.59 -9.50
N VAL A 79 -5.54 7.59 -8.30
CA VAL A 79 -5.51 8.75 -7.38
C VAL A 79 -4.11 8.97 -6.80
N LYS A 80 -3.29 7.91 -6.76
CA LYS A 80 -1.92 7.97 -6.28
C LYS A 80 -1.05 6.97 -7.02
N VAL A 81 0.14 7.41 -7.44
CA VAL A 81 1.21 6.54 -7.97
C VAL A 81 2.49 6.89 -7.24
N SER A 82 3.21 5.88 -6.75
CA SER A 82 4.51 6.06 -6.11
C SER A 82 5.51 5.00 -6.53
N GLN A 83 6.78 5.42 -6.57
CA GLN A 83 7.91 4.51 -6.72
C GLN A 83 7.95 3.52 -5.56
N GLU A 84 8.40 2.30 -5.84
CA GLU A 84 8.27 1.16 -4.92
C GLU A 84 9.20 1.25 -3.71
N LYS A 85 10.32 1.98 -3.85
CA LYS A 85 11.28 2.22 -2.77
C LYS A 85 11.39 3.70 -2.47
N LEU A 86 10.87 4.10 -1.32
CA LEU A 86 11.08 5.43 -0.78
C LEU A 86 12.50 5.53 -0.22
N SER A 87 13.10 6.71 -0.32
CA SER A 87 14.24 7.01 0.55
C SER A 87 13.79 7.01 2.01
N LEU A 88 14.72 6.87 2.96
CA LEU A 88 14.37 6.95 4.39
C LEU A 88 13.64 8.25 4.73
N ASN A 89 14.05 9.37 4.14
CA ASN A 89 13.43 10.66 4.38
C ASN A 89 12.01 10.74 3.81
N ASP A 90 11.80 10.21 2.60
CA ASP A 90 10.46 10.18 2.00
C ASP A 90 9.54 9.26 2.79
N PHE A 91 10.04 8.12 3.24
CA PHE A 91 9.31 7.21 4.11
C PHE A 91 8.85 7.92 5.40
N VAL A 92 9.77 8.62 6.07
CA VAL A 92 9.46 9.41 7.28
C VAL A 92 8.42 10.49 6.99
N ASN A 93 8.54 11.21 5.87
CA ASN A 93 7.56 12.22 5.49
C ASN A 93 6.16 11.62 5.28
N VAL A 94 6.07 10.43 4.68
CA VAL A 94 4.79 9.75 4.49
C VAL A 94 4.22 9.26 5.83
N VAL A 95 5.03 8.70 6.73
CA VAL A 95 4.59 8.33 8.09
C VAL A 95 4.03 9.55 8.83
N MET A 96 4.79 10.64 8.85
CA MET A 96 4.40 11.87 9.55
C MET A 96 3.23 12.61 8.90
N GLY A 97 2.95 12.33 7.63
CA GLY A 97 1.79 12.86 6.90
C GLY A 97 0.48 12.12 7.18
N ILE A 98 0.50 10.99 7.91
CA ILE A 98 -0.72 10.28 8.31
C ILE A 98 -1.48 11.14 9.34
N PRO A 99 -2.78 11.41 9.13
CA PRO A 99 -3.60 12.12 10.11
C PRO A 99 -3.58 11.42 11.46
N ASP A 100 -3.33 12.19 12.52
CA ASP A 100 -3.27 11.71 13.90
C ASP A 100 -2.34 10.51 14.12
N VAL A 101 -1.26 10.39 13.34
CA VAL A 101 -0.34 9.23 13.38
C VAL A 101 0.18 8.89 14.79
N LYS A 102 0.34 9.90 15.66
CA LYS A 102 0.83 9.72 17.02
C LYS A 102 -0.11 8.88 17.90
N THR A 103 -1.40 8.80 17.58
CA THR A 103 -2.40 8.02 18.31
C THR A 103 -2.59 6.61 17.75
N LYS A 104 -1.98 6.29 16.60
CA LYS A 104 -2.12 5.00 15.93
C LYS A 104 -1.10 3.97 16.44
N SER A 105 -1.46 2.70 16.37
CA SER A 105 -0.53 1.59 16.61
C SER A 105 0.42 1.40 15.42
N LYS A 106 1.54 0.71 15.64
CA LYS A 106 2.47 0.33 14.57
C LYS A 106 1.77 -0.46 13.47
N GLU A 107 0.91 -1.41 13.85
CA GLU A 107 0.17 -2.26 12.91
C GLU A 107 -0.77 -1.43 12.04
N GLU A 108 -1.49 -0.46 12.64
CA GLU A 108 -2.33 0.47 11.88
C GLU A 108 -1.52 1.31 10.89
N VAL A 109 -0.34 1.78 11.30
CA VAL A 109 0.54 2.58 10.42
C VAL A 109 1.08 1.71 9.28
N ILE A 110 1.53 0.49 9.56
CA ILE A 110 1.98 -0.48 8.53
C ILE A 110 0.85 -0.75 7.53
N ASP A 111 -0.38 -0.90 8.03
CA ASP A 111 -1.55 -1.20 7.22
C ASP A 111 -2.03 -0.01 6.37
N ILE A 112 -1.92 1.22 6.90
CA ILE A 112 -2.15 2.47 6.16
C ILE A 112 -1.10 2.65 5.07
N LEU A 113 0.17 2.43 5.41
CA LEU A 113 1.29 2.58 4.49
C LEU A 113 1.42 1.44 3.50
N ASP A 114 0.64 0.37 3.71
CA ASP A 114 0.64 -0.82 2.87
C ASP A 114 2.09 -1.30 2.71
N LEU A 115 2.72 -1.61 3.85
CA LEU A 115 4.07 -2.20 3.93
C LEU A 115 3.94 -3.70 4.17
N ASP A 116 4.78 -4.50 3.52
CA ASP A 116 5.00 -5.88 3.97
C ASP A 116 6.07 -5.95 5.07
N GLU A 117 6.24 -7.13 5.67
CA GLU A 117 7.16 -7.34 6.79
C GLU A 117 8.62 -7.08 6.41
N GLU A 118 9.02 -7.42 5.18
CA GLU A 118 10.37 -7.20 4.70
C GLU A 118 10.64 -5.71 4.45
N GLU A 119 9.75 -5.02 3.75
CA GLU A 119 9.77 -3.57 3.54
C GLU A 119 9.83 -2.83 4.88
N PHE A 120 8.93 -3.19 5.80
CA PHE A 120 8.89 -2.61 7.13
C PHE A 120 10.22 -2.78 7.85
N GLN A 121 10.78 -4.00 7.88
CA GLN A 121 12.05 -4.23 8.56
C GLN A 121 13.23 -3.48 7.95
N GLN A 122 13.24 -3.32 6.62
CA GLN A 122 14.26 -2.51 5.96
C GLN A 122 14.23 -1.05 6.40
N TYR A 123 13.04 -0.43 6.51
CA TYR A 123 12.90 0.94 7.01
C TYR A 123 13.15 1.02 8.51
N TYR A 124 12.59 0.10 9.29
CA TYR A 124 12.71 0.08 10.74
C TYR A 124 14.16 -0.07 11.19
N THR A 125 14.92 -0.96 10.56
CA THR A 125 16.36 -1.12 10.83
C THR A 125 17.14 0.17 10.56
N GLN A 126 16.74 0.95 9.55
CA GLN A 126 17.36 2.24 9.27
C GLN A 126 16.99 3.29 10.31
N LEU A 127 15.71 3.38 10.69
CA LEU A 127 15.24 4.28 11.76
C LEU A 127 15.91 3.97 13.09
N GLU A 128 16.02 2.68 13.43
CA GLU A 128 16.59 2.20 14.69
C GLU A 128 18.03 2.68 14.89
N ARG A 129 18.83 2.81 13.81
CA ARG A 129 20.21 3.33 13.88
C ARG A 129 20.28 4.75 14.42
N PHE A 130 19.25 5.56 14.17
CA PHE A 130 19.12 6.93 14.68
C PHE A 130 18.42 6.95 16.04
N GLY A 131 17.30 6.23 16.14
CA GLY A 131 16.43 6.18 17.31
C GLY A 131 17.12 5.67 18.58
N LYS A 132 17.81 4.52 18.51
CA LYS A 132 18.52 3.95 19.68
C LYS A 132 19.64 4.85 20.21
N ARG A 133 20.17 5.74 19.39
CA ARG A 133 21.27 6.64 19.74
C ARG A 133 20.79 8.05 20.08
N GLU A 134 19.47 8.30 19.97
CA GLU A 134 18.85 9.62 20.09
C GLU A 134 19.58 10.69 19.26
N ARG A 135 20.12 10.26 18.11
CA ARG A 135 20.97 11.09 17.26
C ARG A 135 20.45 11.00 15.85
N GLY A 136 19.61 11.96 15.50
CA GLY A 136 19.03 12.12 14.18
C GLY A 136 18.14 13.36 14.11
N PRO A 137 17.68 13.73 12.91
CA PRO A 137 16.64 14.73 12.74
C PRO A 137 15.36 14.35 13.51
N GLN A 138 14.69 15.33 14.13
CA GLN A 138 13.48 15.09 14.92
C GLN A 138 12.41 14.25 14.20
N PRO A 139 12.10 14.48 12.89
CA PRO A 139 11.11 13.66 12.19
C PRO A 139 11.46 12.16 12.15
N ILE A 140 12.75 11.83 12.08
CA ILE A 140 13.23 10.43 12.09
C ILE A 140 13.05 9.81 13.47
N LEU A 141 13.32 10.58 14.54
CA LEU A 141 13.13 10.13 15.92
C LEU A 141 11.63 9.95 16.24
N ASP A 142 10.79 10.90 15.86
CA ASP A 142 9.32 10.81 16.01
C ASP A 142 8.75 9.60 15.25
N ALA A 143 9.18 9.37 14.00
CA ALA A 143 8.75 8.22 13.20
C ALA A 143 9.21 6.89 13.82
N TYR A 144 10.43 6.83 14.38
CA TYR A 144 10.91 5.66 15.10
C TYR A 144 10.05 5.37 16.33
N GLU A 145 9.76 6.39 17.16
CA GLU A 145 8.93 6.22 18.35
C GLU A 145 7.52 5.70 18.02
N ILE A 146 6.89 6.23 16.97
CA ILE A 146 5.58 5.77 16.48
C ILE A 146 5.64 4.29 16.08
N LEU A 147 6.66 3.90 15.31
CA LEU A 147 6.80 2.56 14.76
C LEU A 147 7.41 1.54 15.73
N SER A 148 7.85 1.98 16.92
CA SER A 148 8.32 1.11 18.01
C SER A 148 7.23 0.76 19.03
N LYS A 149 6.02 1.34 18.91
CA LYS A 149 4.86 0.98 19.73
C LYS A 149 4.34 -0.42 19.42
#